data_AF-A0A660L6R1-F1
#
_entry.id   AF-A0A660L6R1-F1
#
_cell.length_a   1.000
_cell.length_b   1.000
_cell.length_c   1.000
_cell.angle_alpha   90.00
_cell.angle_beta   90.00
_cell.angle_gamma   90.00
#
_symmetry.space_group_name_H-M   'P 1'
#
loop_
_entity.id
_entity.type
_entity.pdbx_description
1 polymer ?
#
loop_
_entity_poly.entity_id
_entity_poly.type
_entity_poly.pdbx_seq_one_letter_code
_entity_poly.pdbx_strand_id
1 'polypeptide(L)'
;MFAMTADGSAHTRLRRAIQAGNLAIIHTTAAELGHISLRDALGILLVIEREAEERFDAAAVRWAGRLALETPDLELAELAGALESLEALPDEHAQRVLVGLADRARPLAGRGGRR
;
A
#
# COMPACT_ATOMS: atom_id res chain seq x y z
N MET A 1 -9.28 -18.37 19.18
CA MET A 1 -10.39 -17.70 18.45
C MET A 1 -10.54 -16.23 18.91
N PHE A 2 -9.52 -15.36 18.70
CA PHE A 2 -9.59 -13.92 19.04
C PHE A 2 -8.78 -13.00 18.09
N ALA A 3 -8.45 -13.44 16.87
CA ALA A 3 -7.61 -12.64 15.95
C ALA A 3 -8.39 -11.54 15.19
N MET A 4 -9.72 -11.63 15.13
CA MET A 4 -10.52 -10.84 14.17
C MET A 4 -10.77 -9.38 14.60
N THR A 5 -10.64 -9.05 15.90
CA THR A 5 -10.81 -7.68 16.41
C THR A 5 -9.47 -6.96 16.61
N ALA A 6 -8.39 -7.70 16.87
CA ALA A 6 -7.04 -7.15 17.06
C ALA A 6 -6.50 -6.55 15.75
N ASP A 7 -6.61 -7.28 14.63
CA ASP A 7 -6.17 -6.82 13.31
C ASP A 7 -6.93 -5.58 12.83
N GLY A 8 -8.26 -5.53 13.06
CA GLY A 8 -9.08 -4.38 12.73
C GLY A 8 -8.69 -3.13 13.52
N SER A 9 -8.32 -3.29 14.80
CA SER A 9 -7.84 -2.19 15.64
C SER A 9 -6.44 -1.70 15.21
N ALA A 10 -5.57 -2.60 14.76
CA ALA A 10 -4.21 -2.28 14.32
C ALA A 10 -4.20 -1.58 12.95
N HIS A 11 -5.00 -2.05 11.99
CA HIS A 11 -5.19 -1.37 10.69
C HIS A 11 -5.81 0.03 10.87
N THR A 12 -6.74 0.18 11.82
CA THR A 12 -7.33 1.49 12.13
C THR A 12 -6.30 2.44 12.75
N ARG A 13 -5.42 1.94 13.62
CA ARG A 13 -4.30 2.73 14.16
C ARG A 13 -3.33 3.16 13.07
N LEU A 14 -2.97 2.26 12.15
CA LEU A 14 -2.10 2.58 11.02
C LEU A 14 -2.72 3.67 10.14
N ARG A 15 -4.01 3.55 9.79
CA ARG A 15 -4.71 4.58 9.00
C ARG A 15 -4.71 5.94 9.68
N ARG A 16 -4.89 5.99 11.00
CA ARG A 16 -4.78 7.25 11.76
C ARG A 16 -3.36 7.82 11.73
N ALA A 17 -2.35 6.96 11.84
CA ALA A 17 -0.95 7.39 11.75
C ALA A 17 -0.60 7.95 10.36
N ILE A 18 -1.13 7.33 9.30
CA ILE A 18 -1.04 7.81 7.91
C ILE A 18 -1.70 9.17 7.77
N GLN A 19 -2.93 9.33 8.27
CA GLN A 19 -3.64 10.62 8.25
C GLN A 19 -2.88 11.72 9.02
N ALA A 20 -2.17 11.36 10.08
CA ALA A 20 -1.34 12.28 10.84
C ALA A 20 0.01 12.60 10.15
N GLY A 21 0.40 11.88 9.10
CA GLY A 21 1.67 12.07 8.39
C GLY A 21 2.92 11.73 9.21
N ASN A 22 2.79 10.99 10.31
CA ASN A 22 3.91 10.75 11.21
C ASN A 22 4.64 9.45 10.87
N LEU A 23 5.73 9.54 10.10
CA LEU A 23 6.53 8.38 9.68
C LEU A 23 7.02 7.51 10.84
N ALA A 24 7.39 8.09 11.99
CA ALA A 24 7.85 7.31 13.14
C ALA A 24 6.74 6.40 13.68
N ILE A 25 5.53 6.95 13.88
CA ILE A 25 4.37 6.19 14.35
C ILE A 25 3.94 5.15 13.31
N ILE A 26 3.98 5.51 12.02
CA ILE A 26 3.72 4.58 10.91
C ILE A 26 4.67 3.40 10.97
N HIS A 27 5.99 3.63 11.10
CA HIS A 27 6.98 2.55 11.18
C HIS A 27 6.75 1.62 12.36
N THR A 28 6.50 2.16 13.55
CA THR A 28 6.22 1.34 14.74
C THR A 28 4.94 0.52 14.56
N THR A 29 3.86 1.15 14.07
CA THR A 29 2.57 0.47 13.88
C THR A 29 2.64 -0.58 12.77
N ALA A 30 3.37 -0.28 11.68
CA ALA A 30 3.60 -1.20 10.58
C ALA A 30 4.43 -2.42 10.99
N ALA A 31 5.40 -2.26 11.89
CA ALA A 31 6.21 -3.37 12.40
C ALA A 31 5.39 -4.34 13.28
N GLU A 32 4.35 -3.87 13.94
CA GLU A 32 3.41 -4.70 14.71
C GLU A 32 2.44 -5.48 13.81
N LEU A 33 2.22 -4.99 12.58
CA LEU A 33 1.32 -5.62 11.62
C LEU A 33 2.05 -6.76 10.90
N GLY A 34 1.59 -8.00 11.12
CA GLY A 34 2.09 -9.16 10.38
C GLY A 34 1.82 -9.09 8.87
N HIS A 35 0.85 -8.28 8.45
CA HIS A 35 0.54 -8.03 7.04
C HIS A 35 0.06 -6.58 6.85
N ILE A 36 0.54 -5.94 5.79
CA ILE A 36 0.12 -4.59 5.38
C ILE A 36 -0.59 -4.71 4.04
N SER A 37 -1.88 -4.34 4.01
CA SER A 37 -2.67 -4.32 2.77
C SER A 37 -2.01 -3.40 1.72
N LEU A 38 -2.22 -3.67 0.43
CA LEU A 38 -1.68 -2.80 -0.61
C LEU A 38 -2.20 -1.35 -0.50
N ARG A 39 -3.44 -1.18 -0.02
CA ARG A 39 -4.06 0.12 0.24
C ARG A 39 -3.39 0.88 1.38
N ASP A 40 -3.12 0.24 2.50
CA ASP A 40 -2.41 0.91 3.59
C ASP A 40 -0.96 1.20 3.18
N ALA A 41 -0.32 0.31 2.39
CA ALA A 41 1.00 0.56 1.84
C ALA A 41 1.04 1.77 0.89
N LEU A 42 -0.01 2.01 0.10
CA LEU A 42 -0.16 3.24 -0.69
C LEU A 42 -0.24 4.45 0.22
N GLY A 43 -1.02 4.38 1.31
CA GLY A 43 -1.09 5.46 2.29
C GLY A 43 0.27 5.80 2.90
N ILE A 44 1.09 4.80 3.22
CA ILE A 44 2.48 5.00 3.67
C ILE A 44 3.33 5.67 2.58
N LEU A 45 3.22 5.21 1.32
CA LEU A 45 3.95 5.78 0.19
C LEU A 45 3.64 7.28 0.00
N LEU A 46 2.37 7.68 0.12
CA LEU A 46 1.97 9.09 0.03
C LEU A 46 2.50 9.95 1.19
N VAL A 47 2.76 9.36 2.36
CA VAL A 47 3.46 10.07 3.44
C VAL A 47 4.96 10.18 3.14
N ILE A 48 5.57 9.13 2.57
CA ILE A 48 6.99 9.15 2.15
C ILE A 48 7.21 10.22 1.07
N GLU A 49 6.32 10.32 0.07
CA GLU A 49 6.39 11.35 -0.98
C GLU A 49 6.49 12.76 -0.39
N ARG A 50 5.72 13.04 0.67
CA ARG A 50 5.68 14.37 1.31
C ARG A 50 6.82 14.64 2.28
N GLU A 51 7.31 13.62 2.98
CA GLU A 51 8.17 13.79 4.16
C GLU A 51 9.59 13.20 3.99
N ALA A 52 9.82 12.38 2.97
CA ALA A 52 11.07 11.66 2.74
C ALA A 52 11.26 11.34 1.24
N GLU A 53 11.33 12.39 0.42
CA GLU A 53 11.48 12.33 -1.03
C GLU A 53 12.63 11.40 -1.46
N GLU A 54 13.74 11.36 -0.70
CA GLU A 54 14.90 10.51 -1.01
C GLU A 54 14.61 9.01 -0.97
N ARG A 55 13.48 8.60 -0.39
CA ARG A 55 13.03 7.20 -0.28
C ARG A 55 11.86 6.89 -1.19
N PHE A 56 11.30 7.90 -1.86
CA PHE A 56 10.08 7.77 -2.64
C PHE A 56 10.25 6.75 -3.76
N ASP A 57 11.27 6.89 -4.63
CA ASP A 57 11.52 5.98 -5.76
C ASP A 57 11.54 4.52 -5.34
N ALA A 58 12.35 4.17 -4.34
CA ALA A 58 12.47 2.81 -3.86
C ALA A 58 11.14 2.28 -3.28
N ALA A 59 10.38 3.14 -2.60
CA ALA A 59 9.08 2.79 -2.05
C ALA A 59 8.02 2.61 -3.16
N ALA A 60 8.01 3.48 -4.17
CA ALA A 60 7.11 3.46 -5.32
C ALA A 60 7.33 2.19 -6.17
N VAL A 61 8.59 1.87 -6.50
CA VAL A 61 8.95 0.65 -7.23
C VAL A 61 8.48 -0.61 -6.48
N ARG A 62 8.73 -0.66 -5.17
CA ARG A 62 8.31 -1.80 -4.35
C ARG A 62 6.79 -1.90 -4.29
N TRP A 63 6.08 -0.79 -4.19
CA TRP A 63 4.61 -0.78 -4.20
C TRP A 63 4.05 -1.24 -5.56
N ALA A 64 4.59 -0.77 -6.68
CA ALA A 64 4.19 -1.19 -8.02
C ALA A 64 4.45 -2.69 -8.26
N GLY A 65 5.59 -3.22 -7.78
CA GLY A 65 5.87 -4.65 -7.82
C GLY A 65 4.86 -5.46 -7.02
N ARG A 66 4.43 -4.97 -5.85
CA ARG A 66 3.35 -5.62 -5.08
C ARG A 66 2.01 -5.55 -5.82
N LEU A 67 1.65 -4.43 -6.44
CA LEU A 67 0.43 -4.30 -7.23
C LEU A 67 0.35 -5.38 -8.32
N ALA A 68 1.44 -5.57 -9.06
CA ALA A 68 1.55 -6.59 -10.10
C ALA A 68 1.41 -8.03 -9.58
N LEU A 69 1.88 -8.30 -8.35
CA LEU A 69 1.84 -9.64 -7.76
C LEU A 69 0.52 -9.93 -7.03
N GLU A 70 -0.09 -8.91 -6.40
CA GLU A 70 -1.26 -9.03 -5.53
C GLU A 70 -2.59 -8.82 -6.28
N THR A 71 -2.56 -8.48 -7.57
CA THR A 71 -3.77 -8.25 -8.38
C THR A 71 -3.81 -9.24 -9.55
N PRO A 72 -4.51 -10.39 -9.41
CA PRO A 72 -4.44 -11.50 -10.37
C PRO A 72 -4.91 -11.18 -11.80
N ASP A 73 -5.76 -10.18 -11.95
CA ASP A 73 -6.40 -9.72 -13.19
C ASP A 73 -5.84 -8.37 -13.67
N LEU A 74 -4.69 -7.93 -13.13
CA LEU A 74 -4.05 -6.69 -13.55
C LEU A 74 -3.52 -6.80 -14.97
N GLU A 75 -3.94 -5.88 -15.83
CA GLU A 75 -3.42 -5.79 -17.18
C GLU A 75 -2.13 -4.94 -17.25
N LEU A 76 -1.30 -5.18 -18.27
CA LEU A 76 -0.07 -4.41 -18.48
C LEU A 76 -0.34 -2.90 -18.64
N ALA A 77 -1.45 -2.54 -19.30
CA ALA A 77 -1.85 -1.15 -19.47
C ALA A 77 -2.24 -0.48 -18.14
N GLU A 78 -2.88 -1.23 -17.23
CA GLU A 78 -3.20 -0.74 -15.88
C GLU A 78 -1.93 -0.56 -15.04
N LEU A 79 -0.95 -1.46 -15.17
CA LEU A 79 0.35 -1.30 -14.51
C LEU A 79 1.11 -0.09 -15.06
N ALA A 80 1.13 0.12 -16.38
CA ALA A 80 1.74 1.30 -16.99
C ALA A 80 1.07 2.59 -16.49
N GLY A 81 -0.26 2.64 -16.48
CA GLY A 81 -1.00 3.77 -15.93
C GLY A 81 -0.77 4.01 -14.43
N ALA A 82 -0.51 2.94 -13.67
CA ALA A 82 -0.10 3.06 -12.27
C ALA A 82 1.27 3.73 -12.13
N LEU A 83 2.24 3.37 -12.97
CA LEU A 83 3.58 4.00 -12.98
C LEU A 83 3.48 5.47 -13.37
N GLU A 84 2.72 5.80 -14.41
CA GLU A 84 2.45 7.19 -14.80
C GLU A 84 1.78 7.99 -13.67
N SER A 85 0.84 7.36 -12.95
CA SER A 85 0.19 7.98 -11.79
C SER A 85 1.15 8.19 -10.62
N LEU A 86 2.12 7.30 -10.42
CA LEU A 86 3.14 7.47 -9.37
C LEU A 86 4.05 8.68 -9.67
N GLU A 87 4.46 8.85 -10.91
CA GLU A 87 5.26 9.99 -11.38
C GLU A 87 4.49 11.31 -11.34
N ALA A 88 3.16 11.26 -11.46
CA ALA A 88 2.28 12.43 -11.43
C ALA A 88 1.91 12.91 -10.02
N LEU A 89 2.35 12.21 -8.96
CA LEU A 89 2.08 12.65 -7.59
C LEU A 89 2.67 14.05 -7.34
N PRO A 90 1.98 14.91 -6.58
CA PRO A 90 0.81 14.63 -5.72
C PRO A 90 -0.57 14.80 -6.39
N ASP A 91 -0.69 14.74 -7.72
CA ASP A 91 -1.97 14.94 -8.43
C ASP A 91 -3.16 14.12 -7.88
N GLU A 92 -4.31 14.76 -7.68
CA GLU A 92 -5.49 14.13 -7.08
C GLU A 92 -6.11 13.04 -7.97
N HIS A 93 -6.05 13.20 -9.29
CA HIS A 93 -6.56 12.18 -10.20
C HIS A 93 -5.66 10.95 -10.16
N ALA A 94 -4.34 11.14 -10.20
CA ALA A 94 -3.35 10.09 -10.04
C ALA A 94 -3.54 9.33 -8.70
N GLN A 95 -3.74 10.04 -7.60
CA GLN A 95 -4.05 9.40 -6.30
C GLN A 95 -5.31 8.55 -6.36
N ARG A 96 -6.40 9.03 -6.99
CA ARG A 96 -7.64 8.26 -7.14
C ARG A 96 -7.44 6.99 -7.96
N VAL A 97 -6.67 7.06 -9.04
CA VAL A 97 -6.31 5.89 -9.86
C VAL A 97 -5.58 4.86 -9.02
N LEU A 98 -4.52 5.28 -8.30
CA LEU A 98 -3.73 4.39 -7.45
C LEU A 98 -4.57 3.74 -6.34
N VAL A 99 -5.50 4.47 -5.71
CA VAL A 99 -6.42 3.92 -4.71
C VAL A 99 -7.35 2.87 -5.32
N GLY A 100 -7.92 3.14 -6.49
CA GLY A 100 -8.80 2.19 -7.18
C GLY A 100 -8.07 0.89 -7.55
N LEU A 101 -6.81 0.99 -7.98
CA LEU A 101 -5.96 -0.17 -8.23
C LEU A 101 -5.62 -0.93 -6.93
N ALA A 102 -5.27 -0.20 -5.87
CA ALA A 102 -4.93 -0.79 -4.57
C ALA A 102 -6.11 -1.55 -3.92
N ASP A 103 -7.34 -1.06 -4.11
CA ASP A 103 -8.55 -1.69 -3.59
C ASP A 103 -8.88 -3.04 -4.27
N ARG A 104 -8.36 -3.29 -5.48
CA ARG A 104 -8.51 -4.59 -6.15
C ARG A 104 -7.53 -5.65 -5.66
N ALA A 105 -6.42 -5.23 -5.07
CA ALA A 105 -5.37 -6.14 -4.64
C ALA A 105 -5.86 -7.07 -3.53
N ARG A 106 -5.52 -8.34 -3.66
CA ARG A 106 -5.80 -9.38 -2.67
C ARG A 106 -4.48 -9.88 -2.10
N PRO A 107 -4.37 -10.04 -0.76
CA PRO A 107 -3.18 -10.64 -0.18
C PRO A 107 -2.88 -11.97 -0.85
N LEU A 108 -1.61 -12.22 -1.16
CA LEU A 108 -1.12 -13.47 -1.80
C LEU A 108 -1.31 -14.75 -0.97
N ALA A 109 -2.13 -14.73 0.07
CA ALA A 109 -2.42 -15.88 0.92
C ALA A 109 -3.15 -16.98 0.11
N GLY A 110 -2.40 -17.95 -0.42
CA GLY A 110 -3.01 -19.18 -0.97
C GLY A 110 -2.22 -20.03 -1.97
N ARG A 111 -1.07 -19.62 -2.54
CA ARG A 111 -0.33 -20.47 -3.52
C ARG A 111 0.68 -21.46 -2.90
N GLY A 112 0.48 -21.86 -1.65
CA GLY A 112 1.44 -22.68 -0.89
C GLY A 112 0.89 -23.96 -0.26
N GLY A 113 -0.23 -24.49 -0.71
CA GLY A 113 -0.89 -25.60 -0.02
C GLY A 113 -1.62 -26.60 -0.89
N ARG A 114 -0.94 -27.23 -1.87
CA ARG A 114 -1.25 -28.58 -2.39
C ARG A 114 0.01 -29.20 -3.01
N ARG A 115 0.74 -29.97 -2.22
CA ARG A 115 1.52 -31.13 -2.68
C ARG A 115 1.30 -32.25 -1.69
#